data_AF-A0ABD6YY69-F1
#
_entry.id   AF-A0ABD6YY69-F1
#
_cell.length_a   1.000
_cell.length_b   1.000
_cell.length_c   1.000
_cell.angle_alpha   90.00
_cell.angle_beta   90.00
_cell.angle_gamma   90.00
#
_symmetry.space_group_name_H-M   'P 1'
#
loop_
_entity.id
_entity.type
_entity.pdbx_description
1 polymer ?
#
loop_
_entity_poly.entity_id
_entity_poly.type
_entity_poly.pdbx_seq_one_letter_code
_entity_poly.pdbx_strand_id
1 'polypeptide(L)' 'MHRIKRKTDNISSLQWNSNKLVFPIPLREMQVNSKLVQNPGYN' A
#
# COMPACT_ATOMS: atom_id res chain seq x y z
N MET A 1 11.73 -5.44 3.47
CA MET A 1 11.92 -4.82 2.12
C MET A 1 11.47 -3.37 2.11
N HIS A 2 12.30 -2.43 2.60
CA HIS A 2 11.95 -1.00 2.69
C HIS A 2 12.87 -0.11 1.80
N ARG A 3 14.13 -0.56 1.59
CA ARG A 3 15.14 0.18 0.81
C ARG A 3 14.85 0.30 -0.68
N ILE A 4 14.28 -0.75 -1.31
CA ILE A 4 14.10 -0.79 -2.77
C ILE A 4 13.00 0.18 -3.23
N LYS A 5 11.88 0.25 -2.49
CA LYS A 5 10.80 1.22 -2.76
C LYS A 5 11.27 2.68 -2.64
N ARG A 6 12.11 3.01 -1.64
CA ARG A 6 12.68 4.36 -1.49
C ARG A 6 13.63 4.75 -2.63
N LYS A 7 14.33 3.78 -3.21
CA LYS A 7 15.23 4.00 -4.34
C LYS A 7 14.46 4.10 -5.67
N THR A 8 13.13 3.98 -5.66
CA THR A 8 12.26 3.92 -6.85
C THR A 8 12.71 2.86 -7.86
N ASP A 9 13.46 1.86 -7.38
CA ASP A 9 13.90 0.74 -8.19
C ASP A 9 12.76 -0.28 -8.27
N ASN A 10 12.61 -0.89 -9.44
CA ASN A 10 11.65 -1.97 -9.62
C ASN A 10 12.05 -3.17 -8.74
N ILE A 11 11.07 -3.76 -8.05
CA ILE A 11 11.28 -4.96 -7.25
C ILE A 11 10.92 -6.14 -8.14
N SER A 12 11.92 -6.70 -8.83
CA SER A 12 11.70 -7.79 -9.79
C SER A 12 10.69 -7.39 -10.88
N SER A 13 9.51 -8.01 -10.95
CA SER A 13 8.45 -7.73 -11.92
C SER A 13 7.39 -6.72 -11.44
N LEU A 14 7.48 -6.23 -10.21
CA LEU A 14 6.56 -5.23 -9.66
C LEU A 14 7.16 -3.84 -9.79
N GLN A 15 6.45 -2.96 -10.50
CA GLN A 15 6.78 -1.54 -10.55
C GLN A 15 6.77 -0.96 -9.14
N TRP A 16 7.68 -0.02 -8.87
CA TRP A 16 7.85 0.61 -7.55
C TRP A 16 6.58 1.30 -7.00
N ASN A 17 5.66 1.68 -7.89
CA ASN A 17 4.37 2.30 -7.61
C ASN A 17 3.20 1.28 -7.52
N SER A 18 3.47 -0.02 -7.58
CA SER A 18 2.42 -1.03 -7.51
C SER A 18 1.69 -0.97 -6.17
N ASN A 19 0.36 -0.96 -6.23
CA ASN A 19 -0.52 -0.99 -5.06
C ASN A 19 -0.29 -2.22 -4.16
N LYS A 20 0.25 -3.30 -4.72
CA LYS A 20 0.63 -4.53 -3.99
C LYS A 20 1.84 -4.34 -3.06
N LEU A 21 2.50 -3.18 -3.11
CA LEU A 21 3.61 -2.81 -2.23
C LEU A 21 3.16 -1.94 -1.04
N VAL A 22 1.85 -1.89 -0.77
CA VAL A 22 1.25 -1.19 0.37
C VAL A 22 0.37 -2.18 1.12
N PHE A 23 0.52 -2.29 2.44
CA PHE A 23 -0.34 -3.14 3.25
C PHE A 23 -1.78 -2.59 3.32
N PRO A 24 -2.81 -3.43 3.47
CA PRO A 24 -4.17 -2.95 3.67
C PRO A 24 -4.28 -2.19 5.00
N ILE A 25 -5.11 -1.16 5.02
CA ILE A 25 -5.50 -0.46 6.24
C ILE A 25 -6.44 -1.39 7.03
N PRO A 26 -6.19 -1.63 8.33
CA PRO A 26 -7.06 -2.48 9.15
C PRO A 26 -8.50 -1.95 9.23
N LEU A 27 -9.48 -2.85 9.20
CA LEU A 27 -10.90 -2.50 9.23
C LEU A 27 -11.28 -1.67 10.48
N ARG A 28 -10.67 -1.97 11.63
CA ARG A 28 -10.89 -1.21 12.87
C ARG A 28 -10.56 0.28 12.70
N GLU A 29 -9.47 0.60 12.02
CA GLU A 29 -9.05 1.99 11.78
C GLU A 29 -10.03 2.71 10.85
N MET A 30 -10.51 2.03 9.80
CA MET A 30 -11.51 2.55 8.87
C MET A 30 -12.88 2.80 9.54
N GLN A 31 -13.25 1.95 10.50
CA GLN A 31 -14.51 2.09 11.24
C GLN A 31 -14.47 3.25 12.25
N VAL A 32 -13.30 3.53 12.83
CA VAL A 32 -13.12 4.64 13.79
C VAL A 32 -13.03 5.99 13.08
N ASN A 33 -12.46 6.04 11.87
CA ASN A 33 -12.34 7.27 11.10
C ASN A 33 -12.95 7.11 9.69
N SER A 34 -14.16 7.64 9.53
CA SER A 34 -14.92 7.60 8.28
C SER A 34 -14.29 8.35 7.11
N LYS A 35 -13.23 9.14 7.35
CA LYS A 35 -12.45 9.80 6.30
C LYS A 35 -11.33 8.91 5.74
N LEU A 36 -11.03 7.78 6.38
CA LEU A 36 -10.03 6.83 5.88
C LEU A 36 -10.65 5.98 4.77
N VAL A 37 -10.06 6.07 3.59
CA VAL A 37 -10.38 5.22 2.43
C VAL A 37 -9.29 4.15 2.33
N GLN A 38 -9.67 2.91 2.00
CA GLN A 38 -8.74 1.80 1.84
C GLN A 38 -7.72 2.09 0.72
N ASN A 39 -6.53 1.49 0.84
CA ASN A 39 -5.52 1.55 -0.20
C ASN A 39 -6.05 0.92 -1.51
N PRO A 40 -5.81 1.55 -2.68
CA PRO A 40 -6.28 1.03 -3.95
C PRO A 40 -5.85 -0.43 -4.17
N GLY A 41 -6.72 -1.27 -4.72
CA GLY A 41 -6.44 -2.69 -4.94
C GLY A 41 -6.80 -3.63 -3.78
N TYR A 42 -7.36 -3.09 -2.69
CA TYR A 42 -8.01 -3.84 -1.63
C TYR A 42 -9.49 -3.39 -1.57
N ASN A 43 -10.39 -4.20 -2.13
CA ASN A 43 -11.86 -4.06 -2.05
C ASN A 43 -12.45 -5.24 -1.29
#